data_AF-A0AAW0FAS6-F1
#
_entry.id   AF-A0AAW0FAS6-F1
#
_cell.length_a   1.000
_cell.length_b   1.000
_cell.length_c   1.000
_cell.angle_alpha   90.00
_cell.angle_beta   90.00
_cell.angle_gamma   90.00
#
_symmetry.space_group_name_H-M   'P 1'
#
loop_
_entity.id
_entity.type
_entity.pdbx_description
1 polymer ?
#
loop_
_entity_poly.entity_id
_entity_poly.type
_entity_poly.pdbx_seq_one_letter_code
_entity_poly.pdbx_strand_id
1 'polypeptide(L)'
;MSTAFQVFQQVPLAFFGNDQKKPLDLYVKCIRKILKDENLMQIPPPGTLPSIPAAPLEILAMSFDGLTSFFRDGSFNQENAPDGYKLINEFRPNSSKEFSRFTTPKEKLLLKTLQIYAGFTLGLIAWEKKNRATTAKKISGNS
;
A
#
# COMPACT_ATOMS: atom_id res chain seq x y z
N MET A 1 12.08 -6.82 19.64
CA MET A 1 11.35 -6.73 18.35
C MET A 1 11.46 -5.31 17.84
N SER A 2 11.57 -5.10 16.51
CA SER A 2 11.53 -3.73 15.95
C SER A 2 10.10 -3.19 15.89
N THR A 3 9.91 -1.88 16.02
CA THR A 3 8.61 -1.18 15.83
C THR A 3 8.31 -0.95 14.34
N ALA A 4 7.07 -0.62 13.97
CA ALA A 4 6.73 -0.30 12.59
C ALA A 4 7.47 0.95 12.12
N PHE A 5 7.66 1.95 12.99
CA PHE A 5 8.48 3.12 12.67
C PHE A 5 9.94 2.75 12.34
N GLN A 6 10.56 1.88 13.14
CA GLN A 6 11.93 1.40 12.86
C GLN A 6 12.03 0.62 11.54
N VAL A 7 10.96 -0.08 11.14
CA VAL A 7 10.88 -0.72 9.82
C VAL A 7 10.70 0.34 8.73
N PHE A 8 9.85 1.33 8.95
CA PHE A 8 9.57 2.41 8.00
C PHE A 8 10.82 3.23 7.68
N GLN A 9 11.67 3.50 8.69
CA GLN A 9 12.94 4.21 8.49
C GLN A 9 13.94 3.46 7.58
N GLN A 10 13.77 2.16 7.38
CA GLN A 10 14.62 1.37 6.48
C GLN A 10 14.19 1.50 5.02
N VAL A 11 12.98 1.99 4.75
CA VAL A 11 12.45 2.08 3.39
C VAL A 11 13.29 2.98 2.48
N PRO A 12 13.65 4.23 2.86
CA PRO A 12 14.50 5.07 2.02
C PRO A 12 15.84 4.40 1.70
N LEU A 13 16.43 3.69 2.67
CA LEU A 13 17.67 2.96 2.48
C LEU A 13 17.52 1.80 1.49
N ALA A 14 16.36 1.14 1.46
CA ALA A 14 16.09 0.05 0.54
C ALA A 14 16.00 0.50 -0.93
N PHE A 15 15.61 1.75 -1.18
CA PHE A 15 15.59 2.32 -2.54
C PHE A 15 16.99 2.53 -3.14
N PHE A 16 18.04 2.60 -2.33
CA PHE A 16 19.42 2.68 -2.83
C PHE A 16 20.00 1.32 -3.24
N GLY A 17 19.27 0.22 -3.03
CA GLY A 17 19.64 -1.11 -3.49
C GLY A 17 19.06 -1.43 -4.88
N ASN A 18 19.60 -2.47 -5.53
CA ASN A 18 19.10 -2.97 -6.82
C ASN A 18 17.84 -3.86 -6.70
N ASP A 19 17.24 -3.96 -5.51
CA ASP A 19 16.10 -4.82 -5.23
C ASP A 19 14.85 -3.98 -4.93
N GLN A 20 14.02 -3.75 -5.94
CA GLN A 20 12.77 -3.01 -5.81
C GLN A 20 11.70 -3.75 -4.99
N LYS A 21 11.86 -5.05 -4.73
CA LYS A 21 10.94 -5.81 -3.89
C LYS A 21 11.18 -5.55 -2.40
N LYS A 22 12.42 -5.25 -2.02
CA LYS A 22 12.78 -4.93 -0.64
C LYS A 22 11.98 -3.74 -0.04
N PRO A 23 11.86 -2.57 -0.68
CA PRO A 23 11.03 -1.48 -0.15
C PRO A 23 9.54 -1.86 -0.07
N LEU A 24 9.02 -2.61 -1.05
CA LEU A 24 7.66 -3.13 -1.03
C LEU A 24 7.40 -4.01 0.20
N ASP A 25 8.29 -4.98 0.47
CA ASP A 25 8.17 -5.90 1.61
C ASP A 25 8.25 -5.15 2.95
N LEU A 26 9.07 -4.10 3.03
CA LEU A 26 9.14 -3.24 4.21
C LEU A 26 7.80 -2.50 4.46
N TYR A 27 7.15 -1.98 3.42
CA TYR A 27 5.82 -1.36 3.57
C TYR A 27 4.77 -2.37 4.05
N VAL A 28 4.72 -3.57 3.46
CA VAL A 28 3.83 -4.66 3.91
C VAL A 28 4.07 -4.97 5.39
N LYS A 29 5.34 -5.08 5.80
CA LYS A 29 5.72 -5.34 7.18
C LYS A 29 5.31 -4.22 8.13
N CYS A 30 5.47 -2.96 7.75
CA CYS A 30 5.00 -1.80 8.53
C CYS A 30 3.50 -1.87 8.78
N ILE A 31 2.71 -2.03 7.71
CA ILE A 31 1.25 -2.08 7.80
C ILE A 31 0.81 -3.23 8.71
N ARG A 32 1.33 -4.44 8.49
CA ARG A 32 0.98 -5.61 9.30
C ARG A 32 1.31 -5.41 10.77
N LYS A 33 2.44 -4.79 11.10
CA LYS A 33 2.81 -4.50 12.49
C LYS A 33 1.87 -3.48 13.12
N ILE A 34 1.57 -2.38 12.42
CA ILE A 34 0.64 -1.37 12.94
C ILE A 34 -0.73 -1.98 13.18
N LEU A 35 -1.23 -2.79 12.24
CA LEU A 35 -2.53 -3.47 12.38
C LEU A 35 -2.54 -4.55 13.46
N LYS A 36 -1.40 -5.16 13.80
CA LYS A 36 -1.32 -6.18 14.84
C LYS A 36 -1.46 -5.58 16.24
N ASP A 37 -0.59 -4.66 16.61
CA ASP A 37 -0.47 -4.22 18.01
C ASP A 37 0.00 -2.77 18.22
N GLU A 38 0.38 -2.02 17.18
CA GLU A 38 0.86 -0.64 17.36
C GLU A 38 -0.24 0.43 17.20
N ASN A 39 0.06 1.67 17.56
CA ASN A 39 -0.87 2.79 17.49
C ASN A 39 -1.22 3.12 16.02
N LEU A 40 -2.50 3.05 15.66
CA LEU A 40 -2.99 3.33 14.30
C LEU A 40 -2.75 4.79 13.87
N MET A 41 -2.75 5.71 14.83
CA MET A 41 -2.59 7.16 14.62
C MET A 41 -1.14 7.61 14.87
N GLN A 42 -0.18 6.69 14.87
CA GLN A 42 1.22 7.03 15.10
C GLN A 42 1.75 7.90 13.96
N ILE A 43 2.33 9.05 14.34
CA ILE A 43 3.06 9.94 13.43
C ILE A 43 4.58 9.78 13.63
N PRO A 44 5.40 10.02 12.60
CA PRO A 44 6.85 10.10 12.74
C PRO A 44 7.25 11.23 13.72
N PRO A 45 8.36 11.08 14.47
CA PRO A 45 8.91 12.17 15.26
C PRO A 45 9.25 13.39 14.38
N PRO A 46 9.10 14.63 14.90
CA PRO A 46 9.45 15.83 14.16
C PRO A 46 10.89 15.79 13.61
N GLY A 47 11.09 16.27 12.38
CA GLY A 47 12.40 16.33 11.73
C GLY A 47 12.91 15.00 11.14
N THR A 48 12.14 13.90 11.26
CA THR A 48 12.55 12.59 10.71
C THR A 48 12.25 12.44 9.22
N LEU A 49 11.24 13.16 8.71
CA LEU A 49 10.87 13.18 7.30
C LEU A 49 10.77 14.63 6.83
N PRO A 50 11.08 14.92 5.56
CA PRO A 50 10.82 16.23 5.00
C PRO A 50 9.33 16.54 5.14
N SER A 51 9.01 17.76 5.57
CA SER A 51 7.63 18.23 5.66
C SER A 51 7.09 18.37 4.23
N ILE A 52 6.30 17.41 3.78
CA ILE A 52 5.63 17.44 2.49
C ILE A 52 4.21 17.95 2.73
N PRO A 53 3.84 19.14 2.23
CA PRO A 53 2.47 19.61 2.29
C PRO A 53 1.53 18.58 1.64
N ALA A 54 0.46 18.21 2.34
CA ALA A 54 -0.54 17.21 1.93
C ALA A 54 -0.13 15.73 1.95
N ALA A 55 1.07 15.36 2.44
CA ALA A 55 1.39 13.96 2.67
C ALA A 55 0.59 13.39 3.88
N PRO A 56 0.25 12.09 3.88
CA PRO A 56 -0.31 11.46 5.06
C PRO A 56 0.63 11.60 6.26
N LEU A 57 0.08 11.91 7.43
CA LEU A 57 0.87 12.14 8.64
C LEU A 57 1.11 10.85 9.43
N GLU A 58 0.16 9.92 9.35
CA GLU A 58 0.23 8.64 10.05
C GLU A 58 1.11 7.66 9.29
N ILE A 59 2.02 6.99 10.01
CA ILE A 59 2.92 5.98 9.42
C ILE A 59 2.14 4.89 8.69
N LEU A 60 0.95 4.54 9.18
CA LEU A 60 0.06 3.59 8.50
C LEU A 60 -0.34 4.10 7.11
N ALA A 61 -0.81 5.34 7.01
CA ALA A 61 -1.23 5.94 5.76
C ALA A 61 -0.05 6.15 4.81
N MET A 62 1.11 6.60 5.32
CA MET A 62 2.34 6.73 4.53
C MET A 62 2.80 5.38 3.97
N SER A 63 2.77 4.34 4.79
CA SER A 63 3.15 2.99 4.37
C SER A 63 2.17 2.41 3.36
N PHE A 64 0.87 2.71 3.52
CA PHE A 64 -0.15 2.25 2.59
C PHE A 64 -0.05 2.95 1.24
N ASP A 65 0.19 4.26 1.22
CA ASP A 65 0.43 4.98 -0.04
C ASP A 65 1.65 4.43 -0.77
N GLY A 66 2.78 4.27 -0.07
CA GLY A 66 4.00 3.65 -0.62
C GLY A 66 3.81 2.22 -1.09
N LEU A 67 3.02 1.40 -0.39
CA LEU A 67 2.63 0.07 -0.87
C LEU A 67 1.82 0.17 -2.17
N THR A 68 0.79 1.03 -2.21
CA THR A 68 -0.10 1.12 -3.36
C THR A 68 0.56 1.74 -4.59
N SER A 69 1.55 2.62 -4.43
CA SER A 69 2.26 3.24 -5.57
C SER A 69 2.98 2.20 -6.44
N PHE A 70 3.59 1.17 -5.83
CA PHE A 70 4.22 0.03 -6.51
C PHE A 70 3.28 -0.82 -7.39
N PHE A 71 1.97 -0.73 -7.15
CA PHE A 71 0.98 -1.39 -8.00
C PHE A 71 0.35 -0.44 -9.01
N ARG A 72 0.28 0.87 -8.69
CA ARG A 72 -0.23 1.89 -9.60
C ARG A 72 0.74 2.23 -10.73
N ASP A 73 2.04 2.10 -10.49
CA ASP A 73 3.09 2.33 -11.48
C ASP A 73 3.29 1.13 -12.44
N GLY A 74 2.63 0.01 -12.17
CA GLY A 74 2.70 -1.23 -12.95
C GLY A 74 3.96 -2.07 -12.70
N SER A 75 4.81 -1.70 -11.74
CA SER A 75 6.02 -2.45 -11.36
C SER A 75 5.67 -3.82 -10.76
N PHE A 76 4.58 -3.87 -9.99
CA PHE A 76 4.11 -5.09 -9.33
C PHE A 76 2.64 -5.42 -9.61
N ASN A 77 2.31 -6.70 -9.49
CA ASN A 77 0.98 -7.25 -9.70
C ASN A 77 0.74 -8.46 -8.78
N GLN A 78 -0.42 -9.11 -8.95
CA GLN A 78 -0.82 -10.26 -8.14
C GLN A 78 0.15 -11.46 -8.24
N GLU A 79 0.81 -11.63 -9.38
CA GLU A 79 1.68 -12.78 -9.67
C GLU A 79 3.08 -12.59 -9.08
N ASN A 80 3.66 -11.39 -9.20
CA ASN A 80 5.03 -11.12 -8.72
C ASN A 80 5.11 -10.54 -7.29
N ALA A 81 4.00 -10.02 -6.75
CA ALA A 81 3.89 -9.52 -5.38
C ALA A 81 2.54 -9.90 -4.70
N PRO A 82 2.27 -11.21 -4.54
CA PRO A 82 0.98 -11.68 -4.04
C PRO A 82 0.65 -11.18 -2.62
N ASP A 83 1.65 -11.05 -1.75
CA ASP A 83 1.41 -10.62 -0.36
C ASP A 83 1.00 -9.15 -0.26
N GLY A 84 1.64 -8.28 -1.04
CA GLY A 84 1.26 -6.86 -1.15
C GLY A 84 -0.13 -6.72 -1.77
N TYR A 85 -0.40 -7.46 -2.85
CA TYR A 85 -1.70 -7.45 -3.51
C TYR A 85 -2.82 -7.93 -2.58
N LYS A 86 -2.60 -9.04 -1.87
CA LYS A 86 -3.55 -9.58 -0.90
C LYS A 86 -3.84 -8.58 0.21
N LEU A 87 -2.81 -7.91 0.73
CA LEU A 87 -2.96 -6.88 1.74
C LEU A 87 -3.81 -5.71 1.23
N ILE A 88 -3.56 -5.19 0.03
CA ILE A 88 -4.41 -4.13 -0.56
C ILE A 88 -5.86 -4.63 -0.70
N ASN A 89 -6.05 -5.87 -1.16
CA ASN A 89 -7.37 -6.45 -1.35
C ASN A 89 -8.16 -6.63 -0.04
N GLU A 90 -7.49 -6.89 1.09
CA GLU A 90 -8.13 -6.92 2.41
C GLU A 90 -8.82 -5.58 2.76
N PHE A 91 -8.32 -4.46 2.25
CA PHE A 91 -8.89 -3.12 2.44
C PHE A 91 -9.92 -2.72 1.39
N ARG A 92 -10.27 -3.58 0.43
CA ARG A 92 -11.31 -3.23 -0.55
C ARG A 92 -12.63 -2.84 0.16
N PRO A 93 -13.40 -1.84 -0.31
CA PRO A 93 -14.64 -1.41 0.36
C PRO A 93 -15.67 -2.53 0.60
N ASN A 94 -15.68 -3.57 -0.24
CA ASN A 94 -16.56 -4.74 -0.14
C ASN A 94 -15.85 -6.00 0.38
N SER A 95 -14.69 -5.84 1.01
CA SER A 95 -13.96 -6.94 1.66
C SER A 95 -14.75 -7.46 2.86
N SER A 96 -14.76 -8.77 3.07
CA SER A 96 -15.31 -9.39 4.28
C SER A 96 -14.39 -9.21 5.50
N LYS A 97 -13.22 -8.59 5.33
CA LYS A 97 -12.27 -8.36 6.41
C LYS A 97 -12.81 -7.30 7.38
N GLU A 98 -13.00 -7.70 8.63
CA GLU A 98 -13.31 -6.78 9.70
C GLU A 98 -12.04 -6.15 10.29
N PHE A 99 -12.11 -4.84 10.57
CA PHE A 99 -11.04 -4.03 11.13
C PHE A 99 -11.42 -3.53 12.53
N SER A 100 -11.61 -4.45 13.47
CA SER A 100 -12.14 -4.18 14.82
C SER A 100 -11.33 -3.17 15.65
N ARG A 101 -10.06 -2.95 15.32
CA ARG A 101 -9.19 -1.99 16.02
C ARG A 101 -9.48 -0.52 15.71
N PHE A 102 -10.16 -0.23 14.60
CA PHE A 102 -10.48 1.15 14.21
C PHE A 102 -11.78 1.58 14.88
N THR A 103 -11.67 2.03 16.13
CA THR A 103 -12.81 2.22 17.02
C THR A 103 -13.24 3.68 17.10
N THR A 104 -12.28 4.60 17.13
CA THR A 104 -12.54 6.03 17.26
C THR A 104 -12.98 6.66 15.93
N PRO A 105 -13.64 7.83 15.94
CA PRO A 105 -14.02 8.52 14.71
C PRO A 105 -12.82 8.82 13.78
N LYS A 106 -11.67 9.21 14.35
CA LYS A 106 -10.44 9.49 13.58
C LYS A 106 -9.88 8.24 12.93
N GLU A 107 -9.82 7.12 13.67
CA GLU A 107 -9.39 5.84 13.13
C GLU A 107 -10.34 5.36 12.03
N LYS A 108 -11.65 5.46 12.23
CA LYS A 108 -12.64 5.08 11.21
C LYS A 108 -12.48 5.91 9.94
N LEU A 109 -12.20 7.21 10.07
CA LEU A 109 -11.89 8.07 8.93
C LEU A 109 -10.62 7.59 8.21
N LEU A 110 -9.55 7.32 8.95
CA LEU A 110 -8.32 6.75 8.40
C LEU A 110 -8.60 5.45 7.64
N LEU A 111 -9.34 4.50 8.25
CA LEU A 111 -9.73 3.25 7.60
C LEU A 111 -10.47 3.52 6.29
N LYS A 112 -11.44 4.45 6.26
CA LYS A 112 -12.17 4.80 5.04
C LYS A 112 -11.23 5.35 3.96
N THR A 113 -10.27 6.18 4.32
CA THR A 113 -9.24 6.65 3.39
C THR A 113 -8.44 5.48 2.81
N LEU A 114 -7.96 4.55 3.65
CA LEU A 114 -7.25 3.36 3.19
C LEU A 114 -8.10 2.50 2.25
N GLN A 115 -9.39 2.34 2.55
CA GLN A 115 -10.33 1.59 1.72
C GLN A 115 -10.56 2.24 0.36
N ILE A 116 -10.65 3.58 0.31
CA ILE A 116 -10.75 4.34 -0.95
C ILE A 116 -9.49 4.15 -1.79
N TYR A 117 -8.31 4.30 -1.18
CA TYR A 117 -7.02 4.10 -1.85
C TYR A 117 -6.87 2.68 -2.40
N ALA A 118 -7.27 1.67 -1.62
CA ALA A 118 -7.27 0.28 -2.05
C ALA A 118 -8.20 0.06 -3.25
N GLY A 119 -9.44 0.56 -3.17
CA GLY A 119 -10.41 0.44 -4.25
C GLY A 119 -9.92 1.09 -5.55
N PHE A 120 -9.37 2.30 -5.47
CA PHE A 120 -8.80 3.01 -6.61
C PHE A 120 -7.62 2.24 -7.23
N THR A 121 -6.69 1.78 -6.40
CA THR A 121 -5.51 1.03 -6.84
C THR A 121 -5.90 -0.27 -7.54
N LEU A 122 -6.82 -1.05 -6.95
CA LEU A 122 -7.32 -2.29 -7.56
C LEU A 122 -8.08 -2.02 -8.86
N GLY A 123 -8.82 -0.90 -8.93
CA GLY A 123 -9.49 -0.46 -10.14
C GLY A 123 -8.52 -0.16 -11.28
N LEU A 124 -7.42 0.54 -10.99
CA LEU A 124 -6.35 0.81 -11.97
C LEU A 124 -5.70 -0.49 -12.47
N ILE A 125 -5.32 -1.40 -11.57
CA ILE A 125 -4.74 -2.70 -11.95
C ILE A 125 -5.68 -3.48 -12.88
N ALA A 126 -6.98 -3.52 -12.54
CA ALA A 126 -7.99 -4.21 -13.35
C ALA A 126 -8.16 -3.56 -14.73
N TRP A 127 -8.16 -2.22 -14.79
CA TRP A 127 -8.24 -1.45 -16.03
C TRP A 127 -7.04 -1.74 -16.95
N GLU A 128 -5.82 -1.71 -16.41
CA GLU A 128 -4.62 -2.03 -17.17
C GLU A 128 -4.62 -3.45 -17.72
N LYS A 129 -5.03 -4.44 -16.91
CA LYS A 129 -5.14 -5.84 -17.34
C LYS A 129 -6.11 -5.99 -18.51
N LYS A 130 -7.26 -5.32 -18.46
CA LYS A 130 -8.25 -5.32 -19.54
C LYS A 130 -7.72 -4.66 -20.81
N ASN A 131 -7.00 -3.55 -20.69
CA ASN A 131 -6.40 -2.87 -21.83
C ASN A 131 -5.31 -3.73 -22.49
N ARG A 132 -4.42 -4.36 -21.71
CA ARG A 132 -3.40 -5.27 -22.24
C ARG A 132 -4.03 -6.46 -22.99
N ALA A 133 -5.08 -7.06 -22.42
CA ALA A 133 -5.81 -8.16 -23.09
C ALA A 133 -6.47 -7.71 -24.40
N THR A 134 -7.02 -6.50 -24.44
CA THR A 134 -7.67 -5.94 -25.63
C THR A 134 -6.66 -5.63 -26.74
N THR A 135 -5.49 -5.09 -26.39
CA THR A 135 -4.39 -4.82 -27.34
C THR A 135 -3.80 -6.11 -27.90
N ALA A 136 -3.54 -7.12 -27.07
CA ALA A 136 -3.04 -8.42 -27.51
C ALA A 136 -3.97 -9.08 -28.55
N LYS A 137 -5.29 -9.02 -28.32
CA LYS A 137 -6.30 -9.55 -29.24
C LYS A 137 -6.34 -8.83 -30.59
N LYS A 138 -6.06 -7.52 -30.63
CA LYS A 138 -5.96 -6.76 -31.89
C LYS A 138 -4.70 -7.13 -32.69
N ILE A 139 -3.58 -7.41 -32.01
CA ILE A 139 -2.33 -7.81 -32.67
C ILE A 139 -2.46 -9.24 -33.23
N SER A 140 -3.05 -10.16 -32.47
CA SER A 140 -3.21 -11.57 -32.88
C SER A 140 -4.36 -11.83 -33.87
N GLY A 141 -5.23 -10.83 -34.11
CA GLY A 141 -6.36 -10.92 -35.04
C GLY A 141 -6.03 -10.47 -36.47
N ASN A 142 -4.80 -10.00 -36.71
CA ASN A 142 -4.30 -9.54 -38.00
C ASN A 142 -3.07 -10.36 -38.47
N SER A 143 -2.93 -11.60 -38.01
CA SER A 143 -1.88 -12.55 -38.44
C SER A 143 -2.44 -13.62 -39.35
#